data_AF-A0A7R9E406-F1
#
_entry.id   AF-A0A7R9E406-F1
#
_cell.length_a   1.000
_cell.length_b   1.000
_cell.length_c   1.000
_cell.angle_alpha   90.00
_cell.angle_beta   90.00
_cell.angle_gamma   90.00
#
_symmetry.space_group_name_H-M   'P 1'
#
loop_
_entity.id
_entity.type
_entity.pdbx_description
1 polymer ?
#
loop_
_entity_poly.entity_id
_entity_poly.type
_entity_poly.pdbx_seq_one_letter_code
_entity_poly.pdbx_strand_id
1 'polypeptide(L)'
;MQWFDQKGNEHDFDIQSRKKDLVQGVVGSGIHRKLILNPSLSNDNCYSCEGQSYAIPVATLEFASLCLRNALLLLPDVQPEETLPVVPPSDGGEVPVVSAAPRGLYAAPSSPMEPHEVASLRCSVLADSAYVALCLGDSVVALGHAQNLLMQPKLSGVHRMLGHLYAAEALVLMDRIADSIEHLNADLIKDLSLVLPPSDTRDLERDKGEGEEHKPLKGWFPHSLPTARAVLQYNLAVAFAIRGELEKAGDTLKQVWLSKNVSCDIPVHVIMLALYIELQLGHADTSRSIIKQHAPQYR
;
A
#
# COMPACT_ATOMS: atom_id res chain seq x y z
N MET A 1 -5.55 -3.02 8.59
CA MET A 1 -4.09 -3.16 8.41
C MET A 1 -3.57 -1.89 7.72
N GLN A 2 -4.05 -0.70 8.13
CA GLN A 2 -3.94 0.54 7.36
C GLN A 2 -2.74 1.36 7.85
N TRP A 3 -1.60 1.28 7.14
CA TRP A 3 -0.37 2.00 7.55
C TRP A 3 0.11 3.06 6.56
N PHE A 4 -0.41 3.10 5.33
CA PHE A 4 0.07 4.03 4.31
C PHE A 4 -1.00 5.07 3.98
N ASP A 5 -0.82 6.25 4.58
CA ASP A 5 -1.41 7.54 4.19
C ASP A 5 -2.81 7.93 4.72
N GLN A 6 -3.02 7.84 6.03
CA GLN A 6 -4.07 8.63 6.70
C GLN A 6 -3.54 10.04 7.03
N LYS A 7 -4.33 11.09 6.73
CA LYS A 7 -4.10 12.45 7.27
C LYS A 7 -4.03 12.36 8.81
N GLY A 8 -2.83 12.53 9.37
CA GLY A 8 -2.55 12.38 10.80
C GLY A 8 -1.47 11.35 11.15
N ASN A 9 -1.09 10.45 10.23
CA ASN A 9 -0.08 9.40 10.47
C ASN A 9 1.35 9.93 10.67
N GLU A 10 1.63 11.21 10.44
CA GLU A 10 2.95 11.79 10.71
C GLU A 10 3.40 11.54 12.17
N HIS A 11 2.44 11.56 13.10
CA HIS A 11 2.65 11.20 14.50
C HIS A 11 2.88 9.70 14.71
N ASP A 12 2.23 8.82 13.94
CA ASP A 12 2.46 7.37 13.95
C ASP A 12 3.88 7.00 13.52
N PHE A 13 4.43 7.79 12.60
CA PHE A 13 5.83 7.70 12.22
C PHE A 13 6.75 8.40 13.22
N ASP A 14 6.25 9.16 14.21
CA ASP A 14 7.06 9.67 15.32
C ASP A 14 7.45 8.60 16.36
N ILE A 15 8.32 7.68 15.95
CA ILE A 15 8.76 6.52 16.73
C ILE A 15 9.21 6.87 18.15
N GLN A 16 9.89 8.01 18.37
CA GLN A 16 10.36 8.36 19.71
C GLN A 16 9.22 8.87 20.60
N SER A 17 8.27 9.62 20.03
CA SER A 17 7.06 10.02 20.75
C SER A 17 6.17 8.80 21.03
N ARG A 18 5.94 7.96 20.01
CA ARG A 18 5.06 6.77 20.05
C ARG A 18 5.52 5.66 20.99
N LYS A 19 6.82 5.57 21.32
CA LYS A 19 7.31 4.64 22.35
C LYS A 19 6.66 4.90 23.72
N LYS A 20 6.23 6.13 24.00
CA LYS A 20 5.53 6.46 25.25
C LYS A 20 4.14 5.82 25.31
N ASP A 21 3.52 5.60 24.15
CA ASP A 21 2.17 5.05 24.03
C ASP A 21 2.13 3.52 24.18
N LEU A 22 3.29 2.87 24.31
CA LEU A 22 3.41 1.43 24.55
C LEU A 22 2.77 1.00 25.88
N VAL A 23 2.90 1.84 26.90
CA VAL A 23 2.44 1.56 28.28
C VAL A 23 1.37 2.56 28.64
N GLN A 24 0.14 2.08 28.79
CA GLN A 24 -1.02 2.87 29.19
C GLN A 24 -0.96 3.28 30.68
N GLY A 25 -0.39 2.43 31.53
CA GLY A 25 -0.35 2.70 32.96
C GLY A 25 0.51 1.72 33.76
N VAL A 26 0.70 2.04 35.04
CA VAL A 26 1.44 1.23 36.01
C VAL A 26 0.57 1.03 37.24
N VAL A 27 0.45 -0.22 37.69
CA VAL A 27 -0.32 -0.58 38.88
C VAL A 27 0.59 -1.25 39.90
N GLY A 28 0.42 -0.89 41.18
CA GLY A 28 1.22 -1.44 42.27
C GLY A 28 2.61 -0.81 42.40
N SER A 29 3.37 -1.24 43.41
CA SER A 29 4.70 -0.73 43.74
C SER A 29 5.66 -1.84 44.16
N GLY A 30 6.96 -1.56 44.10
CA GLY A 30 8.01 -2.52 44.44
C GLY A 30 7.93 -3.82 43.63
N ILE A 31 7.93 -4.95 44.32
CA ILE A 31 7.85 -6.29 43.71
C ILE A 31 6.49 -6.61 43.07
N HIS A 32 5.45 -5.84 43.39
CA HIS A 32 4.09 -6.02 42.86
C HIS A 32 3.75 -5.03 41.73
N ARG A 33 4.75 -4.33 41.21
CA ARG A 33 4.58 -3.41 40.09
C ARG A 33 4.22 -4.18 38.82
N LYS A 34 3.10 -3.81 38.20
CA LYS A 34 2.60 -4.34 36.93
C LYS A 34 2.49 -3.22 35.91
N LEU A 35 2.83 -3.50 34.66
CA LEU A 35 2.70 -2.58 33.53
C LEU A 35 1.45 -2.96 32.74
N ILE A 36 0.61 -1.97 32.42
CA ILE A 36 -0.54 -2.11 31.52
C ILE A 36 -0.08 -1.67 30.13
N LEU A 37 -0.09 -2.59 29.18
CA LEU A 37 0.22 -2.28 27.78
C LEU A 37 -1.00 -1.65 27.12
N ASN A 38 -0.76 -0.71 26.21
CA ASN A 38 -1.83 -0.08 25.46
C ASN A 38 -2.36 -1.04 24.37
N PRO A 39 -3.65 -1.40 24.36
CA PRO A 39 -4.21 -2.31 23.36
C PRO A 39 -4.31 -1.69 21.97
N SER A 40 -4.32 -0.35 21.85
CA SER A 40 -4.51 0.37 20.58
C SER A 40 -3.57 1.57 20.50
N LEU A 41 -2.76 1.62 19.44
CA LEU A 41 -1.86 2.74 19.18
C LEU A 41 -2.50 3.83 18.29
N SER A 42 -3.63 3.54 17.64
CA SER A 42 -4.40 4.49 16.83
C SER A 42 -5.53 5.10 17.67
N ASN A 43 -5.71 6.41 17.54
CA ASN A 43 -6.99 7.03 17.89
C ASN A 43 -7.93 6.83 16.68
N ASP A 44 -9.11 6.25 16.89
CA ASP A 44 -10.10 6.05 15.83
C ASP A 44 -10.31 7.36 15.06
N ASN A 45 -9.91 7.35 13.78
CA ASN A 45 -9.99 8.52 12.93
C ASN A 45 -11.43 8.61 12.40
N CYS A 46 -12.34 9.09 13.24
CA CYS A 46 -13.64 9.53 12.76
C CYS A 46 -13.36 10.71 11.81
N TYR A 47 -13.57 10.53 10.51
CA TYR A 47 -13.55 11.62 9.55
C TYR A 47 -14.60 12.64 9.99
N SER A 48 -14.15 13.72 10.64
CA SER A 48 -15.06 14.75 11.15
C SER A 48 -15.79 15.37 9.96
N CYS A 49 -17.08 15.08 9.85
CA CYS A 49 -17.98 15.72 8.91
C CYS A 49 -18.62 16.93 9.60
N GLU A 50 -17.81 17.89 10.05
CA GLU A 50 -18.35 19.15 10.54
C GLU A 50 -18.73 20.03 9.34
N GLY A 51 -20.02 20.39 9.32
CA GLY A 51 -20.76 20.81 8.15
C GLY A 51 -20.20 22.02 7.42
N GLN A 52 -20.13 21.92 6.09
CA GLN A 52 -19.86 23.04 5.19
C GLN A 52 -20.69 22.93 3.91
N SER A 53 -20.94 24.10 3.31
CA SER A 53 -21.86 24.42 2.22
C SER A 53 -22.12 23.33 1.15
N TYR A 54 -23.40 23.08 0.87
CA TYR A 54 -23.91 22.21 -0.20
C TYR A 54 -23.44 22.54 -1.64
N ALA A 55 -22.78 23.69 -1.85
CA ALA A 55 -22.39 24.16 -3.18
C ALA A 55 -20.99 23.70 -3.63
N ILE A 56 -20.14 23.21 -2.71
CA ILE A 56 -18.80 22.70 -3.03
C ILE A 56 -18.71 21.29 -2.43
N PRO A 57 -18.49 20.23 -3.25
CA PRO A 57 -18.37 18.89 -2.71
C PRO A 57 -17.16 18.84 -1.77
N VAL A 58 -17.39 18.40 -0.53
CA VAL A 58 -16.32 18.17 0.43
C VAL A 58 -15.45 17.03 -0.10
N ALA A 59 -14.13 17.19 -0.04
CA ALA A 59 -13.15 16.18 -0.42
C ALA A 59 -13.16 15.00 0.57
N THR A 60 -14.22 14.20 0.49
CA THR A 60 -14.48 13.00 1.28
C THR A 60 -14.05 11.74 0.54
N LEU A 61 -13.90 10.62 1.25
CA LEU A 61 -13.59 9.33 0.63
C LEU A 61 -14.75 8.85 -0.26
N GLU A 62 -15.99 9.14 0.14
CA GLU A 62 -17.19 8.83 -0.63
C GLU A 62 -17.21 9.60 -1.95
N PHE A 63 -16.86 10.89 -1.92
CA PHE A 63 -16.73 11.69 -3.12
C PHE A 63 -15.56 11.21 -4.00
N ALA A 64 -14.43 10.84 -3.39
CA ALA A 64 -13.31 10.25 -4.12
C ALA A 64 -13.72 8.95 -4.85
N SER A 65 -14.49 8.08 -4.19
CA SER A 65 -15.02 6.85 -4.78
C SER A 65 -15.87 7.13 -6.04
N LEU A 66 -16.72 8.15 -6.01
CA LEU A 66 -17.51 8.57 -7.17
C LEU A 66 -16.61 9.07 -8.32
N CYS A 67 -15.61 9.89 -8.02
CA CYS A 67 -14.66 10.39 -9.01
C CYS A 67 -13.86 9.26 -9.67
N LEU A 68 -13.37 8.32 -8.88
CA LEU A 68 -12.60 7.16 -9.36
C LEU A 68 -13.44 6.23 -10.22
N ARG A 69 -14.71 6.01 -9.84
CA ARG A 69 -15.66 5.26 -10.68
C ARG A 69 -15.89 5.94 -12.02
N ASN A 70 -16.06 7.26 -12.04
CA ASN A 70 -16.19 8.02 -13.28
C ASN A 70 -14.92 7.92 -14.13
N ALA A 71 -13.74 8.01 -13.51
CA ALA A 71 -12.47 7.85 -14.22
C ALA A 71 -12.34 6.46 -14.87
N LEU A 72 -12.70 5.38 -14.17
CA LEU A 72 -12.69 4.02 -14.74
C LEU A 72 -13.66 3.84 -15.91
N LEU A 73 -14.80 4.54 -15.91
CA LEU A 73 -15.76 4.51 -17.03
C LEU A 73 -15.25 5.26 -18.26
N LEU A 74 -14.41 6.28 -18.07
CA LEU A 74 -13.84 7.07 -19.16
C LEU A 74 -12.57 6.42 -19.74
N LEU A 75 -11.86 5.62 -18.94
CA LEU A 75 -10.64 4.94 -19.37
C LEU A 75 -10.98 3.60 -20.05
N PRO A 76 -10.32 3.28 -21.18
CA PRO A 76 -10.57 2.04 -21.90
C PRO A 76 -10.16 0.84 -21.05
N ASP A 77 -10.90 -0.26 -21.18
CA ASP A 77 -10.46 -1.55 -20.67
C ASP A 77 -9.30 -2.05 -21.52
N VAL A 78 -8.16 -2.26 -20.87
CA VAL A 78 -7.02 -2.91 -21.51
C VAL A 78 -7.27 -4.41 -21.48
N GLN A 79 -8.10 -4.91 -22.41
CA GLN A 79 -8.13 -6.33 -22.71
C GLN A 79 -6.79 -6.71 -23.35
N PRO A 80 -6.16 -7.84 -23.00
CA PRO A 80 -5.03 -8.35 -23.76
C PRO A 80 -5.49 -8.51 -25.21
N GLU A 81 -4.75 -7.94 -26.16
CA GLU A 81 -5.11 -7.97 -27.57
C GLU A 81 -5.47 -9.40 -27.99
N GLU A 82 -6.76 -9.66 -28.21
CA GLU A 82 -7.15 -10.74 -29.10
C GLU A 82 -6.60 -10.33 -30.46
N THR A 83 -5.56 -11.02 -30.91
CA THR A 83 -5.01 -10.91 -32.26
C THR A 83 -6.14 -11.15 -33.25
N LEU A 84 -6.78 -10.08 -33.71
CA LEU A 84 -7.73 -10.15 -34.80
C LEU A 84 -6.98 -10.69 -36.02
N PRO A 85 -7.46 -11.75 -36.68
CA PRO A 85 -6.78 -12.32 -37.83
C PRO A 85 -6.75 -11.27 -38.95
N VAL A 86 -5.54 -10.93 -39.39
CA VAL A 86 -5.28 -10.12 -40.57
C VAL A 86 -5.85 -10.86 -41.79
N VAL A 87 -7.04 -10.47 -42.23
CA VAL A 87 -7.57 -10.88 -43.53
C VAL A 87 -6.80 -10.10 -44.59
N PRO A 88 -6.13 -10.75 -45.56
CA PRO A 88 -5.43 -10.04 -46.62
C PRO A 88 -6.45 -9.32 -47.54
N PRO A 89 -6.12 -8.14 -48.08
CA PRO A 89 -7.06 -7.38 -48.91
C PRO A 89 -7.29 -8.13 -50.23
N SER A 90 -8.55 -8.41 -50.52
CA SER A 90 -9.00 -8.73 -51.88
C SER A 90 -9.37 -7.44 -52.59
N ASP A 91 -8.93 -7.39 -53.84
CA ASP A 91 -8.93 -6.28 -54.80
C ASP A 91 -10.20 -5.43 -54.88
N GLY A 92 -10.00 -4.12 -55.10
CA GLY A 92 -10.91 -3.26 -55.88
C GLY A 92 -11.93 -2.42 -55.12
N GLY A 93 -11.56 -1.17 -54.80
CA GLY A 93 -12.53 -0.10 -54.49
C GLY A 93 -11.94 0.99 -53.59
N GLU A 94 -11.75 2.20 -54.12
CA GLU A 94 -11.33 3.37 -53.36
C GLU A 94 -12.42 3.76 -52.34
N VAL A 95 -12.24 3.32 -51.10
CA VAL A 95 -12.90 3.87 -49.91
C VAL A 95 -11.76 4.38 -49.03
N PRO A 96 -11.80 5.62 -48.51
CA PRO A 96 -10.72 6.11 -47.66
C PRO A 96 -10.69 5.26 -46.39
N VAL A 97 -9.72 4.34 -46.33
CA VAL A 97 -9.38 3.58 -45.13
C VAL A 97 -8.94 4.61 -44.11
N VAL A 98 -9.85 4.96 -43.20
CA VAL A 98 -9.49 5.69 -41.98
C VAL A 98 -8.61 4.71 -41.21
N SER A 99 -7.30 4.81 -41.43
CA SER A 99 -6.30 4.05 -40.69
C SER A 99 -6.52 4.36 -39.22
N ALA A 100 -7.12 3.41 -38.51
CA ALA A 100 -7.33 3.46 -37.08
C ALA A 100 -5.98 3.22 -36.39
N ALA A 101 -5.06 4.17 -36.55
CA ALA A 101 -4.00 4.34 -35.58
C ALA A 101 -4.65 4.52 -34.20
N PRO A 102 -4.06 4.03 -33.11
CA PRO A 102 -4.58 4.24 -31.77
C PRO A 102 -4.45 5.74 -31.48
N ARG A 103 -5.48 6.50 -31.84
CA ARG A 103 -5.54 7.93 -31.58
C ARG A 103 -5.54 8.06 -30.07
N GLY A 104 -4.51 8.73 -29.55
CA GLY A 104 -4.44 9.09 -28.14
C GLY A 104 -5.78 9.62 -27.64
N LEU A 105 -6.11 9.32 -26.40
CA LEU A 105 -7.41 9.69 -25.83
C LEU A 105 -7.54 11.20 -25.85
N TYR A 106 -8.62 11.68 -26.47
CA TYR A 106 -8.92 13.09 -26.55
C TYR A 106 -9.23 13.60 -25.14
N ALA A 107 -8.33 14.40 -24.59
CA ALA A 107 -8.35 14.85 -23.21
C ALA A 107 -8.49 16.38 -23.12
N ALA A 108 -9.38 17.00 -23.90
CA ALA A 108 -9.58 18.45 -23.80
C ALA A 108 -10.02 18.86 -22.38
N PRO A 109 -9.50 19.97 -21.82
CA PRO A 109 -8.70 21.01 -22.47
C PRO A 109 -7.19 20.71 -22.60
N SER A 110 -6.70 19.59 -22.04
CA SER A 110 -5.30 19.17 -22.18
C SER A 110 -4.99 18.54 -23.55
N SER A 111 -3.69 18.37 -23.82
CA SER A 111 -3.21 17.64 -24.99
C SER A 111 -3.73 16.20 -25.00
N PRO A 112 -3.93 15.59 -26.18
CA PRO A 112 -4.28 14.17 -26.28
C PRO A 112 -3.26 13.31 -25.51
N MET A 113 -3.76 12.33 -24.77
CA MET A 113 -2.91 11.43 -23.99
C MET A 113 -2.37 10.30 -24.84
N GLU A 114 -1.09 10.01 -24.72
CA GLU A 114 -0.47 8.87 -25.36
C GLU A 114 -0.98 7.54 -24.74
N PRO A 115 -1.02 6.44 -25.49
CA PRO A 115 -1.56 5.16 -24.98
C PRO A 115 -0.89 4.65 -23.70
N HIS A 116 0.40 4.93 -23.51
CA HIS A 116 1.13 4.55 -22.31
C HIS A 116 0.76 5.42 -21.09
N GLU A 117 0.46 6.71 -21.30
CA GLU A 117 -0.02 7.60 -20.25
C GLU A 117 -1.41 7.19 -19.78
N VAL A 118 -2.27 6.78 -20.71
CA VAL A 118 -3.60 6.24 -20.42
C VAL A 118 -3.50 4.97 -19.59
N ALA A 119 -2.61 4.05 -19.98
CA ALA A 119 -2.37 2.82 -19.21
C ALA A 119 -1.84 3.13 -17.80
N SER A 120 -0.93 4.11 -17.68
CA SER A 120 -0.40 4.56 -16.39
C SER A 120 -1.50 5.14 -15.50
N LEU A 121 -2.33 6.03 -16.07
CA LEU A 121 -3.45 6.64 -15.39
C LEU A 121 -4.47 5.58 -14.93
N ARG A 122 -4.75 4.57 -15.76
CA ARG A 122 -5.61 3.44 -15.37
C ARG A 122 -5.05 2.68 -14.17
N CYS A 123 -3.75 2.39 -14.15
CA CYS A 123 -3.09 1.75 -13.01
C CYS A 123 -3.21 2.60 -11.74
N SER A 124 -3.00 3.92 -11.83
CA SER A 124 -3.17 4.83 -10.69
C SER A 124 -4.61 4.83 -10.18
N VAL A 125 -5.58 4.98 -11.08
CA VAL A 125 -7.01 4.99 -10.72
C VAL A 125 -7.43 3.68 -10.06
N LEU A 126 -6.95 2.53 -10.54
CA LEU A 126 -7.23 1.22 -9.92
C LEU A 126 -6.59 1.10 -8.52
N ALA A 127 -5.35 1.59 -8.35
CA ALA A 127 -4.69 1.61 -7.04
C ALA A 127 -5.44 2.51 -6.05
N ASP A 128 -5.82 3.71 -6.47
CA ASP A 128 -6.59 4.66 -5.66
C ASP A 128 -7.99 4.11 -5.33
N SER A 129 -8.63 3.43 -6.29
CA SER A 129 -9.94 2.79 -6.07
C SER A 129 -9.85 1.70 -5.01
N ALA A 130 -8.80 0.88 -5.04
CA ALA A 130 -8.56 -0.14 -4.02
C ALA A 130 -8.30 0.49 -2.65
N TYR A 131 -7.47 1.55 -2.58
CA TYR A 131 -7.19 2.28 -1.35
C TYR A 131 -8.47 2.89 -0.74
N VAL A 132 -9.23 3.66 -1.52
CA VAL A 132 -10.47 4.30 -1.06
C VAL A 132 -11.48 3.26 -0.59
N ALA A 133 -11.64 2.14 -1.32
CA ALA A 133 -12.52 1.06 -0.92
C ALA A 133 -12.10 0.43 0.42
N LEU A 134 -10.80 0.21 0.65
CA LEU A 134 -10.29 -0.24 1.96
C LEU A 134 -10.58 0.76 3.07
N CYS A 135 -10.42 2.07 2.82
CA CYS A 135 -10.73 3.11 3.79
C CYS A 135 -12.22 3.20 4.11
N LEU A 136 -13.09 2.96 3.13
CA LEU A 136 -14.55 2.89 3.31
C LEU A 136 -15.03 1.56 3.91
N GLY A 137 -14.14 0.58 4.12
CA GLY A 137 -14.46 -0.74 4.68
C GLY A 137 -15.02 -1.73 3.66
N ASP A 138 -15.08 -1.41 2.38
CA ASP A 138 -15.54 -2.32 1.32
C ASP A 138 -14.38 -3.19 0.80
N SER A 139 -14.10 -4.27 1.55
CA SER A 139 -12.97 -5.16 1.25
C SER A 139 -13.16 -5.99 -0.02
N VAL A 140 -14.41 -6.26 -0.43
CA VAL A 140 -14.69 -7.04 -1.66
C VAL A 140 -14.39 -6.18 -2.88
N VAL A 141 -14.86 -4.94 -2.90
CA VAL A 141 -14.60 -3.99 -3.99
C VAL A 141 -13.10 -3.65 -4.04
N ALA A 142 -12.45 -3.46 -2.89
CA ALA A 142 -11.02 -3.25 -2.81
C ALA A 142 -10.21 -4.39 -3.45
N LEU A 143 -10.54 -5.64 -3.12
CA LEU A 143 -9.88 -6.81 -3.72
C LEU A 143 -10.07 -6.84 -5.24
N GLY A 144 -11.28 -6.55 -5.73
CA GLY A 144 -11.56 -6.50 -7.16
C GLY A 144 -10.69 -5.47 -7.90
N HIS A 145 -10.56 -4.26 -7.36
CA HIS A 145 -9.68 -3.23 -7.93
C HIS A 145 -8.21 -3.62 -7.88
N ALA A 146 -7.73 -4.20 -6.77
CA ALA A 146 -6.36 -4.64 -6.62
C ALA A 146 -6.00 -5.79 -7.59
N GLN A 147 -6.90 -6.74 -7.80
CA GLN A 147 -6.73 -7.80 -8.79
C GLN A 147 -6.74 -7.26 -10.22
N ASN A 148 -7.67 -6.35 -10.54
CA ASN A 148 -7.71 -5.67 -11.84
C ASN A 148 -6.42 -4.89 -12.12
N LEU A 149 -5.82 -4.27 -11.10
CA LEU A 149 -4.53 -3.61 -11.19
C LEU A 149 -3.42 -4.61 -11.54
N LEU A 150 -3.36 -5.74 -10.83
CA LEU A 150 -2.36 -6.79 -11.05
C LEU A 150 -2.49 -7.48 -12.42
N MET A 151 -3.67 -7.45 -13.03
CA MET A 151 -3.93 -7.96 -14.38
C MET A 151 -3.55 -7.00 -15.51
N GLN A 152 -3.19 -5.74 -15.20
CA GLN A 152 -2.79 -4.79 -16.26
C GLN A 152 -1.49 -5.25 -16.95
N PRO A 153 -1.42 -5.24 -18.30
CA PRO A 153 -0.29 -5.81 -19.03
C PRO A 153 1.02 -5.05 -18.82
N LYS A 154 0.94 -3.74 -18.53
CA LYS A 154 2.07 -2.88 -18.21
C LYS A 154 1.84 -2.32 -16.81
N LEU A 155 2.56 -2.86 -15.85
CA LEU A 155 2.44 -2.49 -14.45
C LEU A 155 3.81 -2.07 -13.93
N SER A 156 3.91 -0.84 -13.42
CA SER A 156 5.14 -0.35 -12.80
C SER A 156 5.40 -1.06 -11.46
N GLY A 157 6.64 -1.01 -10.98
CA GLY A 157 7.03 -1.66 -9.72
C GLY A 157 6.21 -1.19 -8.52
N VAL A 158 5.95 0.12 -8.45
CA VAL A 158 5.12 0.71 -7.38
C VAL A 158 3.68 0.21 -7.45
N HIS A 159 3.05 0.21 -8.63
CA HIS A 159 1.69 -0.28 -8.77
C HIS A 159 1.56 -1.77 -8.47
N ARG A 160 2.58 -2.57 -8.82
CA ARG A 160 2.65 -3.99 -8.44
C ARG A 160 2.68 -4.15 -6.92
N MET A 161 3.54 -3.39 -6.24
CA MET A 161 3.62 -3.39 -4.78
C MET A 161 2.29 -3.01 -4.14
N LEU A 162 1.66 -1.92 -4.59
CA LEU A 162 0.37 -1.46 -4.09
C LEU A 162 -0.74 -2.49 -4.34
N GLY A 163 -0.81 -3.05 -5.55
CA GLY A 163 -1.79 -4.09 -5.87
C GLY A 163 -1.69 -5.32 -4.97
N HIS A 164 -0.47 -5.80 -4.69
CA HIS A 164 -0.28 -6.91 -3.74
C HIS A 164 -0.60 -6.52 -2.30
N LEU A 165 -0.19 -5.33 -1.84
CA LEU A 165 -0.48 -4.87 -0.48
C LEU A 165 -1.99 -4.70 -0.25
N TYR A 166 -2.71 -4.05 -1.17
CA TYR A 166 -4.15 -3.83 -1.05
C TYR A 166 -4.94 -5.14 -1.18
N ALA A 167 -4.52 -6.05 -2.07
CA ALA A 167 -5.13 -7.38 -2.15
C ALA A 167 -4.92 -8.17 -0.85
N ALA A 168 -3.71 -8.16 -0.28
CA ALA A 168 -3.41 -8.83 0.97
C ALA A 168 -4.24 -8.26 2.13
N GLU A 169 -4.34 -6.94 2.27
CA GLU A 169 -5.14 -6.31 3.31
C GLU A 169 -6.62 -6.65 3.16
N ALA A 170 -7.18 -6.55 1.96
CA ALA A 170 -8.57 -6.93 1.70
C ALA A 170 -8.84 -8.40 2.07
N LEU A 171 -7.95 -9.31 1.69
CA LEU A 171 -8.06 -10.74 2.01
C LEU A 171 -7.99 -10.99 3.52
N VAL A 172 -7.12 -10.28 4.25
CA VAL A 172 -7.06 -10.35 5.72
C VAL A 172 -8.38 -9.89 6.34
N LEU A 173 -8.94 -8.78 5.86
CA LEU A 173 -10.22 -8.23 6.35
C LEU A 173 -11.42 -9.16 6.03
N MET A 174 -11.31 -9.99 5.00
CA MET A 174 -12.29 -11.02 4.65
C MET A 174 -12.02 -12.39 5.29
N ASP A 175 -11.12 -12.48 6.27
CA ASP A 175 -10.71 -13.73 6.95
C ASP A 175 -10.09 -14.80 6.00
N ARG A 176 -9.64 -14.38 4.81
CA ARG A 176 -8.96 -15.22 3.83
C ARG A 176 -7.44 -15.13 4.00
N ILE A 177 -6.96 -15.43 5.20
CA ILE A 177 -5.56 -15.20 5.59
C ILE A 177 -4.59 -16.04 4.76
N ALA A 178 -4.96 -17.27 4.37
CA ALA A 178 -4.12 -18.14 3.56
C ALA A 178 -3.78 -17.50 2.19
N ASP A 179 -4.79 -16.93 1.53
CA ASP A 179 -4.63 -16.27 0.24
C ASP A 179 -3.81 -14.98 0.38
N SER A 180 -3.95 -14.26 1.50
CA SER A 180 -3.19 -13.02 1.75
C SER A 180 -1.68 -13.24 1.80
N ILE A 181 -1.24 -14.41 2.29
CA ILE A 181 0.18 -14.77 2.41
C ILE A 181 0.85 -14.83 1.03
N GLU A 182 0.12 -15.29 0.00
CA GLU A 182 0.65 -15.35 -1.36
C GLU A 182 0.98 -13.96 -1.90
N HIS A 183 0.15 -12.96 -1.60
CA HIS A 183 0.39 -11.58 -2.00
C HIS A 183 1.49 -10.88 -1.18
N LEU A 184 1.77 -11.34 0.05
CA LEU A 184 2.78 -10.74 0.93
C LEU A 184 4.21 -11.25 0.68
N ASN A 185 4.42 -12.07 -0.35
CA ASN A 185 5.74 -12.54 -0.73
C ASN A 185 6.61 -11.39 -1.29
N ALA A 186 7.71 -11.08 -0.58
CA ALA A 186 8.66 -10.03 -0.94
C ALA A 186 9.35 -10.24 -2.30
N ASP A 187 9.42 -11.46 -2.81
CA ASP A 187 10.03 -11.79 -4.11
C ASP A 187 9.19 -11.32 -5.30
N LEU A 188 7.91 -11.01 -5.07
CA LEU A 188 7.02 -10.44 -6.08
C LEU A 188 7.42 -9.00 -6.46
N ILE A 189 8.20 -8.33 -5.61
CA ILE A 189 8.68 -6.96 -5.84
C ILE A 189 10.13 -7.00 -6.30
N LYS A 190 10.33 -6.59 -7.56
CA LYS A 190 11.64 -6.58 -8.24
C LYS A 190 12.19 -5.17 -8.37
N ASP A 191 11.32 -4.17 -8.48
CA ASP A 191 11.67 -2.77 -8.60
C ASP A 191 10.60 -1.87 -7.95
N LEU A 192 10.92 -0.58 -7.81
CA LEU A 192 10.00 0.47 -7.36
C LEU A 192 9.93 1.59 -8.41
N SER A 193 9.95 1.20 -9.68
CA SER A 193 9.83 2.14 -10.80
C SER A 193 8.42 2.77 -10.80
N LEU A 194 8.36 4.08 -11.02
CA LEU A 194 7.11 4.78 -11.35
C LEU A 194 6.84 4.77 -12.85
N VAL A 195 7.90 4.61 -13.66
CA VAL A 195 7.81 4.52 -15.12
C VAL A 195 7.31 3.13 -15.50
N LEU A 196 6.31 3.07 -16.39
CA LEU A 196 5.86 1.81 -16.97
C LEU A 196 7.02 1.14 -17.71
N PRO A 197 7.09 -0.21 -17.74
CA PRO A 197 8.09 -0.90 -18.56
C PRO A 197 8.01 -0.36 -20.00
N PRO A 198 9.15 0.02 -20.61
CA PRO A 198 9.13 0.61 -21.94
C PRO A 198 8.44 -0.37 -22.90
N SER A 199 7.50 0.16 -23.67
CA SER A 199 7.07 -0.50 -24.91
C SER A 199 8.22 -0.34 -25.89
N ASP A 200 8.45 -1.31 -26.79
CA ASP A 200 9.55 -1.34 -27.75
C ASP A 200 9.53 -0.19 -28.79
N THR A 201 9.64 1.04 -28.33
CA THR A 201 9.81 2.25 -29.12
C THR A 201 10.93 3.04 -28.46
N ARG A 202 12.11 2.93 -29.08
CA ARG A 202 13.30 3.72 -28.81
C ARG A 202 12.92 5.18 -28.94
N ASP A 203 12.90 5.94 -27.84
CA ASP A 203 13.11 7.39 -27.77
C ASP A 203 13.26 7.79 -26.28
N LEU A 204 14.45 7.55 -25.73
CA LEU A 204 14.83 7.96 -24.38
C LEU A 204 15.76 9.17 -24.42
N GLU A 205 15.26 10.35 -24.82
CA GLU A 205 15.93 11.62 -24.52
C GLU A 205 14.93 12.78 -24.44
N ARG A 206 14.20 12.93 -23.33
CA ARG A 206 13.90 14.26 -22.77
C ARG A 206 13.27 14.21 -21.38
N ASP A 207 13.58 15.28 -20.65
CA ASP A 207 12.92 15.76 -19.45
C ASP A 207 13.43 15.25 -18.09
N LYS A 208 14.62 15.76 -17.73
CA LYS A 208 14.97 15.98 -16.33
C LYS A 208 14.26 17.24 -15.84
N GLY A 209 12.99 17.11 -15.49
CA GLY A 209 12.26 18.11 -14.71
C GLY A 209 12.72 18.07 -13.26
N GLU A 210 13.13 19.22 -12.73
CA GLU A 210 13.50 19.43 -11.33
C GLU A 210 12.26 19.25 -10.44
N GLY A 211 12.03 18.02 -9.97
CA GLY A 211 11.04 17.72 -8.94
C GLY A 211 11.60 18.06 -7.57
N GLU A 212 10.93 18.97 -6.85
CA GLU A 212 11.25 19.33 -5.47
C GLU A 212 11.48 18.08 -4.61
N GLU A 213 12.68 17.96 -4.04
CA GLU A 213 13.02 16.92 -3.06
C GLU A 213 12.21 17.13 -1.78
N HIS A 214 10.98 16.61 -1.75
CA HIS A 214 10.26 16.37 -0.51
C HIS A 214 11.13 15.43 0.34
N LYS A 215 11.76 15.97 1.39
CA LYS A 215 12.48 15.16 2.38
C LYS A 215 11.57 14.02 2.83
N PRO A 216 11.91 12.75 2.56
CA PRO A 216 11.01 11.66 2.87
C PRO A 216 10.79 11.57 4.38
N LEU A 217 9.52 11.45 4.77
CA LEU A 217 9.12 11.20 6.15
C LEU A 217 9.57 9.78 6.54
N LYS A 218 10.77 9.72 7.15
CA LYS A 218 11.38 8.60 7.90
C LYS A 218 11.69 7.31 7.12
N GLY A 219 12.80 6.67 7.49
CA GLY A 219 13.42 5.53 6.78
C GLY A 219 12.62 4.23 6.69
N TRP A 220 11.36 4.19 7.14
CA TRP A 220 10.45 3.04 7.00
C TRP A 220 9.50 3.15 5.79
N PHE A 221 9.40 4.33 5.16
CA PHE A 221 8.63 4.47 3.94
C PHE A 221 9.30 3.69 2.79
N PRO A 222 8.54 2.96 1.94
CA PRO A 222 9.07 2.11 0.88
C PRO A 222 9.62 2.91 -0.32
N HIS A 223 10.67 3.70 -0.09
CA HIS A 223 11.40 4.44 -1.14
C HIS A 223 12.53 3.63 -1.78
N SER A 224 12.89 2.49 -1.19
CA SER A 224 13.93 1.59 -1.67
C SER A 224 13.47 0.15 -1.61
N LEU A 225 13.99 -0.70 -2.51
CA LEU A 225 13.63 -2.11 -2.55
C LEU A 225 13.81 -2.82 -1.19
N PRO A 226 14.89 -2.58 -0.41
CA PRO A 226 15.00 -3.15 0.93
C PRO A 226 13.88 -2.72 1.87
N THR A 227 13.53 -1.43 1.90
CA THR A 227 12.46 -0.91 2.76
C THR A 227 11.07 -1.43 2.34
N ALA A 228 10.78 -1.52 1.04
CA ALA A 228 9.55 -2.13 0.53
C ALA A 228 9.43 -3.60 0.93
N ARG A 229 10.52 -4.37 0.79
CA ARG A 229 10.56 -5.77 1.22
C ARG A 229 10.38 -5.92 2.73
N ALA A 230 10.98 -5.04 3.54
CA ALA A 230 10.79 -5.04 4.99
C ALA A 230 9.34 -4.77 5.39
N VAL A 231 8.64 -3.86 4.69
CA VAL A 231 7.21 -3.59 4.88
C VAL A 231 6.37 -4.84 4.56
N LEU A 232 6.62 -5.49 3.42
CA LEU A 232 5.93 -6.73 3.04
C LEU A 232 6.19 -7.87 4.03
N GLN A 233 7.43 -8.05 4.46
CA GLN A 233 7.81 -9.06 5.46
C GLN A 233 7.18 -8.78 6.82
N TYR A 234 7.09 -7.51 7.24
CA TYR A 234 6.37 -7.14 8.46
C TYR A 234 4.89 -7.51 8.35
N ASN A 235 4.24 -7.15 7.24
CA ASN A 235 2.84 -7.50 7.00
C ASN A 235 2.63 -9.02 6.94
N LEU A 236 3.59 -9.78 6.40
CA LEU A 236 3.58 -11.24 6.43
C LEU A 236 3.66 -11.79 7.86
N ALA A 237 4.51 -11.21 8.71
CA ALA A 237 4.57 -11.58 10.13
C ALA A 237 3.23 -11.31 10.84
N VAL A 238 2.56 -10.20 10.52
CA VAL A 238 1.21 -9.90 11.02
C VAL A 238 0.22 -10.96 10.56
N ALA A 239 0.22 -11.34 9.28
CA ALA A 239 -0.67 -12.37 8.76
C ALA A 239 -0.46 -13.73 9.45
N PHE A 240 0.80 -14.14 9.69
CA PHE A 240 1.10 -15.35 10.46
C PHE A 240 0.61 -15.25 11.91
N ALA A 241 0.77 -14.09 12.55
CA ALA A 241 0.29 -13.88 13.92
C ALA A 241 -1.24 -13.98 14.02
N ILE A 242 -1.98 -13.40 13.06
CA ILE A 242 -3.45 -13.50 12.97
C ILE A 242 -3.87 -14.94 12.75
N ARG A 243 -3.15 -15.69 11.91
CA ARG A 243 -3.39 -17.12 11.65
C ARG A 243 -3.06 -18.03 12.84
N GLY A 244 -2.37 -17.52 13.87
CA GLY A 244 -1.93 -18.28 15.04
C GLY A 244 -0.60 -19.02 14.84
N GLU A 245 0.11 -18.80 13.73
CA GLU A 245 1.43 -19.37 13.46
C GLU A 245 2.54 -18.51 14.11
N LEU A 246 2.50 -18.43 15.44
CA LEU A 246 3.30 -17.48 16.23
C LEU A 246 4.82 -17.65 16.08
N GLU A 247 5.30 -18.89 15.97
CA GLU A 247 6.74 -19.15 15.77
C GLU A 247 7.23 -18.58 14.43
N LYS A 248 6.49 -18.83 13.35
CA LYS A 248 6.80 -18.28 12.02
C LYS A 248 6.67 -16.77 11.98
N ALA A 249 5.66 -16.21 12.66
CA ALA A 249 5.50 -14.77 12.82
C ALA A 249 6.74 -14.17 13.50
N GLY A 250 7.21 -14.78 14.60
CA GLY A 250 8.39 -14.35 15.34
C GLY A 250 9.66 -14.41 14.50
N ASP A 251 9.89 -15.50 13.76
CA ASP A 251 11.07 -15.64 12.91
C ASP A 251 11.06 -14.66 11.74
N THR A 252 9.90 -14.44 11.11
CA THR A 252 9.73 -13.43 10.06
C THR A 252 10.02 -12.03 10.60
N LEU A 253 9.51 -11.71 11.80
CA LEU A 253 9.72 -10.42 12.45
C LEU A 253 11.18 -10.18 12.84
N LYS A 254 11.91 -11.23 13.25
CA LYS A 254 13.36 -11.16 13.49
C LYS A 254 14.11 -10.79 12.21
N GLN A 255 13.74 -11.35 11.06
CA GLN A 255 14.38 -10.99 9.77
C GLN A 255 14.17 -9.51 9.46
N VAL A 256 12.95 -9.01 9.67
CA VAL A 256 12.64 -7.57 9.55
C VAL A 256 13.53 -6.74 10.47
N TRP A 257 13.69 -7.16 11.72
CA TRP A 257 14.54 -6.49 12.71
C TRP A 257 16.03 -6.48 12.34
N LEU A 258 16.53 -7.59 11.78
CA LEU A 258 17.92 -7.74 11.35
C LEU A 258 18.23 -6.98 10.05
N SER A 259 17.23 -6.82 9.17
CA SER A 259 17.35 -6.08 7.92
C SER A 259 17.44 -4.56 8.12
N LYS A 260 17.30 -4.08 9.37
CA LYS A 260 17.43 -2.67 9.72
C LYS A 260 18.84 -2.14 9.44
N ASN A 261 18.91 -1.10 8.62
CA ASN A 261 20.11 -0.27 8.50
C ASN A 261 20.25 0.63 9.74
N VAL A 262 21.47 1.01 10.11
CA VAL A 262 21.81 1.80 11.33
C VAL A 262 20.99 3.10 11.46
N SER A 263 20.49 3.66 10.35
CA SER A 263 19.69 4.89 10.29
C SER A 263 18.17 4.70 10.27
N CYS A 264 17.65 3.47 10.18
CA CYS A 264 16.21 3.22 10.05
C CYS A 264 15.59 2.91 11.42
N ASP A 265 14.83 3.84 12.00
CA ASP A 265 14.08 3.55 13.23
C ASP A 265 12.93 2.58 12.96
N ILE A 266 12.74 1.61 13.87
CA ILE A 266 11.70 0.58 13.73
C ILE A 266 10.38 1.15 14.26
N PRO A 267 9.26 1.05 13.51
CA PRO A 267 7.96 1.48 13.98
C PRO A 267 7.55 0.81 15.30
N VAL A 268 6.84 1.55 16.16
CA VAL A 268 6.34 1.01 17.43
C VAL A 268 5.45 -0.23 17.25
N HIS A 269 4.76 -0.34 16.11
CA HIS A 269 3.91 -1.49 15.76
C HIS A 269 4.68 -2.80 15.63
N VAL A 270 5.92 -2.75 15.14
CA VAL A 270 6.81 -3.92 15.09
C VAL A 270 7.16 -4.37 16.51
N ILE A 271 7.41 -3.42 17.43
CA ILE A 271 7.69 -3.71 18.84
C ILE A 271 6.45 -4.31 19.50
N MET A 272 5.26 -3.75 19.25
CA MET A 272 4.00 -4.29 19.76
C MET A 272 3.72 -5.70 19.26
N LEU A 273 3.96 -5.97 17.97
CA LEU A 273 3.82 -7.31 17.42
C LEU A 273 4.81 -8.29 18.07
N ALA A 274 6.06 -7.88 18.29
CA ALA A 274 7.05 -8.70 18.99
C ALA A 274 6.60 -9.01 20.43
N LEU A 275 6.11 -8.00 21.17
CA LEU A 275 5.57 -8.20 22.51
C LEU A 275 4.37 -9.13 22.51
N TYR A 276 3.44 -8.96 21.57
CA TYR A 276 2.29 -9.84 21.42
C TYR A 276 2.73 -11.29 21.20
N ILE A 277 3.64 -11.54 20.26
CA ILE A 277 4.14 -12.89 19.95
C ILE A 277 4.82 -13.51 21.18
N GLU A 278 5.76 -12.80 21.82
CA GLU A 278 6.49 -13.32 22.99
C GLU A 278 5.56 -13.59 24.18
N LEU A 279 4.55 -12.75 24.41
CA LEU A 279 3.56 -12.97 25.46
C LEU A 279 2.67 -14.18 25.16
N GLN A 280 2.23 -14.34 23.91
CA GLN A 280 1.42 -15.50 23.51
C GLN A 280 2.20 -16.82 23.58
N LEU A 281 3.52 -16.78 23.34
CA LEU A 281 4.42 -17.93 23.53
C LEU A 281 4.78 -18.19 25.01
N GLY A 282 4.37 -17.32 25.94
CA GLY A 282 4.66 -17.45 27.38
C GLY A 282 6.01 -16.91 27.82
N HIS A 283 6.75 -16.23 26.94
CA HIS A 283 8.07 -15.63 27.22
C HIS A 283 7.97 -14.26 27.89
N ALA A 284 7.42 -14.23 29.10
CA ALA A 284 7.19 -13.01 29.85
C ALA A 284 8.48 -12.22 30.17
N ASP A 285 9.60 -12.92 30.40
CA ASP A 285 10.88 -12.27 30.72
C ASP A 285 11.51 -11.59 29.50
N THR A 286 11.42 -12.21 28.33
CA THR A 286 11.81 -11.60 27.04
C THR A 286 10.98 -10.34 26.79
N SER A 287 9.67 -10.42 26.99
CA SER A 287 8.76 -9.28 26.83
C SER A 287 9.12 -8.12 27.76
N ARG A 288 9.46 -8.39 29.02
CA ARG A 288 9.95 -7.38 29.98
C ARG A 288 11.26 -6.74 29.52
N SER A 289 12.17 -7.54 28.94
CA SER A 289 13.43 -7.04 28.40
C SER A 289 13.20 -6.05 27.24
N ILE A 290 12.30 -6.40 26.31
CA ILE A 290 11.91 -5.55 25.18
C ILE A 290 11.35 -4.21 25.68
N ILE A 291 10.44 -4.23 26.66
CA ILE A 291 9.88 -3.00 27.23
C ILE A 291 10.98 -2.14 27.88
N LYS A 292 11.89 -2.74 28.66
CA LYS A 292 12.99 -2.01 29.31
C LYS A 292 13.95 -1.37 28.31
N GLN A 293 14.18 -2.03 27.17
CA GLN A 293 15.03 -1.51 26.10
C GLN A 293 14.39 -0.32 25.36
N HIS A 294 13.08 -0.38 25.13
CA HIS A 294 12.37 0.60 24.29
C HIS A 294 11.63 1.69 25.07
N ALA A 295 11.42 1.52 26.37
CA ALA A 295 10.79 2.49 27.26
C ALA A 295 11.62 2.64 28.56
N PRO A 296 12.78 3.33 28.48
CA PRO A 296 13.73 3.43 29.60
C PRO A 296 13.13 4.11 30.84
N GLN A 297 12.06 4.90 30.68
CA GLN A 297 11.33 5.49 31.82
C GLN A 297 10.70 4.45 32.76
N TYR A 298 10.56 3.19 32.34
CA TYR A 298 9.99 2.12 33.14
C TYR A 298 11.01 1.12 33.71
N ARG A 299 12.31 1.41 33.55
CA ARG A 299 13.39 0.56 34.07
C ARG A 299 13.34 0.40 35.59
#